data_AF-A0A382IFA1-F1
#
_entry.id   AF-A0A382IFA1-F1
#
_cell.length_a   1.000
_cell.length_b   1.000
_cell.length_c   1.000
_cell.angle_alpha   90.00
_cell.angle_beta   90.00
_cell.angle_gamma   90.00
#
_symmetry.space_group_name_H-M   'P 1'
#
loop_
_entity.id
_entity.type
_entity.pdbx_description
1 polymer ?
#
loop_
_entity_poly.entity_id
_entity_poly.type
_entity_poly.pdbx_seq_one_letter_code
_entity_poly.pdbx_strand_id
1 'polypeptide(L)' 'MALNILILGASYGSLLGTKLLMAGHHVTLVCRSKTAELINVEGTIVQIKLKGENEHRSIHSKDLPGTLIACTPQD' A
#
# COMPACT_ATOMS: atom_id res chain seq x y z
N MET A 1 -8.95 13.70 -9.52
CA MET A 1 -8.69 12.64 -10.50
C MET A 1 -7.80 11.59 -9.84
N ALA A 2 -8.10 10.30 -9.98
CA ALA A 2 -7.23 9.24 -9.46
C ALA A 2 -5.97 9.10 -10.32
N LEU A 3 -4.83 8.80 -9.71
CA LEU A 3 -3.55 8.55 -10.39
C LEU A 3 -3.16 7.09 -10.25
N ASN A 4 -2.44 6.56 -11.24
CA ASN A 4 -1.77 5.26 -11.17
C ASN A 4 -0.31 5.50 -10.78
N ILE A 5 0.11 4.96 -9.64
CA ILE A 5 1.39 5.28 -9.01
C ILE A 5 2.19 4.00 -8.83
N LEU A 6 3.36 3.93 -9.45
CA LEU A 6 4.32 2.85 -9.29
C LEU A 6 5.34 3.20 -8.20
N ILE A 7 5.54 2.30 -7.22
CA ILE A 7 6.55 2.46 -6.17
C ILE A 7 7.52 1.29 -6.22
N LEU A 8 8.80 1.61 -6.39
CA LEU A 8 9.89 0.63 -6.42
C LEU A 8 10.30 0.23 -4.99
N GLY A 9 9.60 -0.77 -4.44
CA GLY A 9 9.84 -1.35 -3.12
C GLY A 9 8.61 -1.36 -2.23
N ALA A 10 8.22 -2.53 -1.72
CA ALA A 10 6.97 -2.69 -0.96
C ALA A 10 7.05 -2.37 0.53
N SER A 11 8.22 -2.41 1.19
CA SER A 11 8.30 -2.22 2.66
C SER A 11 7.92 -0.80 3.09
N TYR A 12 8.82 0.18 2.96
CA TYR A 12 8.49 1.59 3.21
C TYR A 12 7.52 2.16 2.16
N GLY A 13 7.51 1.59 0.95
CA GLY A 13 6.54 1.92 -0.07
C GLY A 13 5.09 1.70 0.37
N SER A 14 4.83 0.73 1.26
CA SER A 14 3.49 0.55 1.85
C SER A 14 3.07 1.72 2.73
N LEU A 15 3.99 2.39 3.44
CA LEU A 15 3.64 3.55 4.27
C LEU A 15 3.17 4.74 3.42
N LEU A 16 3.88 5.01 2.33
CA LEU A 16 3.47 6.03 1.35
C LEU A 16 2.22 5.59 0.59
N GLY A 17 2.23 4.34 0.11
CA GLY A 17 1.14 3.72 -0.63
C GLY A 17 -0.18 3.82 0.11
N THR A 18 -0.23 3.47 1.40
CA THR A 18 -1.43 3.60 2.23
C THR A 18 -2.01 5.02 2.23
N LYS A 19 -1.18 6.07 2.27
CA LYS A 19 -1.67 7.46 2.22
C LYS A 19 -2.26 7.81 0.85
N LEU A 20 -1.66 7.30 -0.23
CA LEU A 20 -2.17 7.49 -1.59
C LEU A 20 -3.49 6.74 -1.80
N LEU A 21 -3.59 5.52 -1.27
CA LEU A 21 -4.82 4.73 -1.27
C LEU A 21 -5.94 5.45 -0.49
N MET A 22 -5.65 6.03 0.68
CA MET A 22 -6.60 6.85 1.44
C MET A 22 -7.11 8.06 0.63
N ALA A 23 -6.27 8.63 -0.23
CA ALA A 23 -6.63 9.73 -1.12
C ALA A 23 -7.39 9.28 -2.41
N GLY A 24 -7.66 7.98 -2.56
CA GLY A 24 -8.36 7.42 -3.71
C GLY A 24 -7.48 7.22 -4.95
N HIS A 25 -6.16 7.11 -4.79
CA HIS A 25 -5.23 6.78 -5.88
C HIS A 25 -4.95 5.28 -5.95
N HIS A 26 -4.50 4.81 -7.11
CA HIS A 26 -4.14 3.41 -7.35
C HIS A 26 -2.63 3.23 -7.24
N VAL A 27 -2.18 2.22 -6.50
CA VAL A 27 -0.77 1.99 -6.20
C VAL A 27 -0.35 0.59 -6.65
N THR A 28 0.76 0.53 -7.39
CA THR A 28 1.47 -0.71 -7.70
C THR A 28 2.79 -0.75 -6.93
N LEU A 29 2.99 -1.76 -6.08
CA LEU A 29 4.23 -1.98 -5.35
C LEU A 29 5.12 -3.00 -6.06
N VAL A 30 6.31 -2.60 -6.49
CA VAL A 30 7.31 -3.54 -7.03
C VAL A 30 8.04 -4.21 -5.87
N CYS A 31 8.07 -5.53 -5.87
CA CYS A 31 8.71 -6.33 -4.84
C CYS A 31 9.08 -7.74 -5.32
N ARG A 32 9.52 -8.61 -4.41
CA ARG A 32 9.83 -10.01 -4.73
C ARG A 32 8.53 -10.78 -4.95
N SER A 33 8.56 -11.82 -5.78
CA SER A 33 7.38 -12.59 -6.21
C SER A 33 6.50 -13.05 -5.04
N LYS A 34 7.10 -13.63 -3.99
CA LYS A 34 6.36 -14.06 -2.78
C LYS A 34 5.65 -12.90 -2.06
N THR A 35 6.26 -11.72 -2.04
CA THR A 35 5.67 -10.53 -1.44
C THR A 35 4.55 -9.98 -2.31
N ALA A 36 4.71 -10.01 -3.64
CA ALA A 36 3.69 -9.57 -4.56
C ALA A 36 2.43 -10.44 -4.47
N GLU A 37 2.59 -11.76 -4.45
CA GLU A 37 1.51 -12.73 -4.25
C GLU A 37 0.78 -12.47 -2.94
N LEU A 38 1.52 -12.35 -1.82
CA LEU A 38 0.93 -12.08 -0.51
C LEU A 38 0.15 -10.75 -0.49
N ILE A 39 0.71 -9.67 -1.06
CA ILE A 39 0.04 -8.36 -1.10
C ILE A 39 -1.21 -8.42 -1.98
N ASN A 40 -1.18 -9.12 -3.10
CA ASN A 40 -2.35 -9.23 -3.97
C ASN A 40 -3.48 -10.06 -3.33
N VAL A 41 -3.14 -11.08 -2.53
CA VAL A 41 -4.12 -11.90 -1.82
C VAL A 41 -4.64 -11.19 -0.56
N GLU A 42 -3.75 -10.67 0.29
CA GLU A 42 -4.09 -10.19 1.63
C GLU A 42 -4.20 -8.66 1.73
N GLY A 43 -3.55 -7.93 0.83
CA GLY A 43 -3.28 -6.50 0.97
C GLY A 43 -2.13 -6.23 1.94
N THR A 44 -1.89 -4.95 2.22
CA THR A 44 -1.01 -4.48 3.29
C THR A 44 -1.80 -4.07 4.52
N ILE A 45 -1.18 -4.27 5.69
CA ILE A 45 -1.61 -3.72 6.98
C ILE A 45 -0.48 -2.82 7.47
N VAL A 46 -0.75 -1.52 7.55
CA VAL A 46 0.22 -0.53 8.05
C VAL A 46 -0.19 -0.09 9.45
N GLN A 47 0.72 -0.26 10.40
CA GLN A 47 0.57 0.31 11.74
C GLN A 47 1.27 1.67 11.79
N ILE A 48 0.49 2.74 11.91
CA ILE A 48 1.02 4.10 11.98
C ILE A 48 0.22 4.94 12.97
N LYS A 49 0.91 5.84 13.66
CA LYS A 49 0.33 6.83 14.56
C LYS A 49 -0.02 8.08 13.76
N LEU A 50 -1.28 8.54 13.81
CA LEU A 50 -1.65 9.80 13.19
C LEU A 50 -1.23 10.97 14.08
N LYS A 51 -1.03 12.14 13.46
CA LYS A 51 -0.63 13.35 14.18
C LYS A 51 -1.69 13.70 15.22
N GLY A 52 -1.28 13.78 16.49
CA GLY A 52 -2.18 14.12 17.61
C GLY A 52 -2.85 12.93 18.28
N GLU A 53 -2.71 11.72 17.75
CA GLU A 53 -3.14 10.49 18.45
C GLU A 53 -2.04 10.01 19.40
N ASN A 54 -2.37 9.13 20.35
CA ASN A 54 -1.40 8.49 21.25
C ASN A 54 -1.03 7.08 20.80
N GLU A 55 -1.99 6.37 20.21
CA GLU A 55 -1.88 4.97 19.81
C GLU A 55 -1.62 4.80 18.30
N HIS A 56 -1.10 3.63 17.92
CA HIS A 56 -1.01 3.25 16.52
C HIS A 56 -2.36 2.73 16.03
N ARG A 57 -2.68 3.07 14.78
CA ARG A 57 -3.83 2.50 14.08
C ARG A 57 -3.35 1.47 13.07
N SER A 58 -4.04 0.33 13.02
CA SER A 58 -3.90 -0.63 11.93
C SER A 58 -4.75 -0.16 10.75
N ILE A 59 -4.12 0.13 9.62
CA ILE A 59 -4.77 0.57 8.39
C ILE A 59 -4.64 -0.56 7.37
N HIS A 60 -5.78 -1.12 6.97
CA HIS A 60 -5.86 -2.19 5.99
C HIS A 60 -6.08 -1.59 4.60
N SER A 61 -5.18 -1.86 3.67
CA SER A 61 -5.27 -1.34 2.29
C SER A 61 -6.56 -1.71 1.56
N LYS A 62 -7.16 -2.87 1.87
CA LYS A 62 -8.43 -3.34 1.29
C LYS A 62 -9.64 -2.51 1.69
N ASP A 63 -9.55 -1.76 2.79
CA ASP A 63 -10.64 -0.92 3.29
C ASP A 63 -10.58 0.51 2.72
N LEU A 64 -9.60 0.80 1.85
CA LEU A 64 -9.32 2.14 1.33
C LEU A 64 -9.98 2.37 -0.04
N PRO A 65 -10.28 3.64 -0.39
CA PRO A 65 -10.94 3.95 -1.66
C PRO A 65 -10.05 3.73 -2.89
N GLY A 66 -8.73 3.77 -2.72
CA GLY A 66 -7.76 3.42 -3.75
C GLY A 66 -7.54 1.92 -3.88
N THR A 67 -6.97 1.46 -5.01
CA THR A 67 -6.65 0.04 -5.21
C THR A 67 -5.15 -0.21 -5.07
N LEU A 68 -4.81 -1.34 -4.46
CA LEU A 68 -3.44 -1.80 -4.30
C LEU A 68 -3.22 -3.08 -5.10
N ILE A 69 -2.15 -3.10 -5.89
CA ILE A 69 -1.58 -4.33 -6.45
C ILE A 69 -0.08 -4.34 -6.21
N ALA A 70 0.54 -5.50 -6.40
CA ALA A 70 1.97 -5.67 -6.35
C ALA A 70 2.46 -6.56 -7.49
N CYS A 71 3.67 -6.29 -7.97
CA CYS A 71 4.29 -7.00 -9.09
C CYS A 71 5.79 -7.22 -8.86
N THR A 72 6.40 -8.07 -9.68
CA THR A 72 7.86 -8.21 -9.73
C THR A 72 8.48 -7.15 -10.64
N PRO A 73 9.79 -6.89 -10.55
CA PRO A 73 10.45 -5.92 -11.44
C PRO A 73 10.35 -6.23 -12.94
N GLN A 74 9.99 -7.46 -13.31
CA GLN A 74 9.90 -7.93 -14.69
C GLN A 74 8.47 -7.86 -15.26
N ASP A 75 7.48 -7.62 -14.41
CA ASP A 75 6.06 -7.50 -14.78
C ASP A 75 5.69 -6.03 -15.04
#